data_AF-A0A4U2EFY7-F1
#
_entry.id   AF-A0A4U2EFY7-F1
#
_cell.length_a   1.000
_cell.length_b   1.000
_cell.length_c   1.000
_cell.angle_alpha   90.00
_cell.angle_beta   90.00
_cell.angle_gamma   90.00
#
_symmetry.space_group_name_H-M   'P 1'
#
loop_
_entity.id
_entity.type
_entity.pdbx_description
1 polymer ?
#
loop_
_entity_poly.entity_id
_entity_poly.type
_entity_poly.pdbx_seq_one_letter_code
_entity_poly.pdbx_strand_id
1 'polypeptide(L)'
;CYMWLYCSGADSPEAALPNVKNIALYDYQNSRARACPVDFLGDYNGYLQTDGYAAYDGLHHVTNVGCLAHARRKFMDAKKLQGKGKSGKADKALAKIQKLYGIESRLKGAPAEERKAERQA
;
A
#
# COMPACT_ATOMS: atom_id res chain seq x y z
N CYS A 1 16.58 -18.17 3.71
CA CYS A 1 15.29 -17.95 4.39
C CYS A 1 14.88 -16.49 4.17
N TYR A 2 13.68 -16.28 3.65
CA TYR A 2 13.03 -14.99 3.41
C TYR A 2 11.84 -14.87 4.34
N MET A 3 11.55 -13.65 4.77
CA MET A 3 10.43 -13.36 5.66
C MET A 3 9.35 -12.62 4.89
N TRP A 4 8.19 -13.24 4.75
CA TRP A 4 6.98 -12.62 4.25
C TRP A 4 6.18 -12.08 5.45
N LEU A 5 5.68 -10.86 5.33
CA LEU A 5 4.91 -10.20 6.37
C LEU A 5 3.51 -9.91 5.84
N TYR A 6 2.52 -10.52 6.48
CA TYR A 6 1.11 -10.30 6.17
C TYR A 6 0.45 -9.59 7.35
N CYS A 7 -0.32 -8.54 7.06
CA CYS A 7 -1.02 -7.77 8.09
C CYS A 7 -2.52 -7.74 7.79
N SER A 8 -3.35 -7.94 8.81
CA SER A 8 -4.77 -7.58 8.67
C SER A 8 -4.93 -6.05 8.77
N GLY A 9 -5.64 -5.47 7.80
CA GLY A 9 -6.04 -4.07 7.83
C GLY A 9 -7.27 -3.86 8.72
N ALA A 10 -7.30 -2.76 9.47
CA ALA A 10 -8.48 -2.32 10.24
C ALA A 10 -9.41 -1.40 9.43
N ASP A 11 -9.08 -1.18 8.16
CA ASP A 11 -9.64 -0.15 7.29
C ASP A 11 -10.51 -0.73 6.16
N SER A 12 -10.87 -2.02 6.21
CA SER A 12 -11.91 -2.56 5.32
C SER A 12 -13.24 -1.86 5.62
N PRO A 13 -13.99 -1.42 4.59
CA PRO A 13 -15.32 -0.83 4.76
C PRO A 13 -16.30 -1.75 5.50
N GLU A 14 -16.10 -3.06 5.37
CA GLU A 14 -16.88 -4.13 5.97
C GLU A 14 -16.27 -4.69 7.26
N ALA A 15 -15.09 -4.22 7.68
CA ALA A 15 -14.41 -4.66 8.90
C ALA A 15 -15.11 -4.10 10.15
N ALA A 16 -16.34 -4.56 10.37
CA ALA A 16 -17.00 -4.56 11.67
C ALA A 16 -16.45 -5.71 12.51
N LEU A 17 -15.14 -5.71 12.77
CA LEU A 17 -14.54 -6.54 13.81
C LEU A 17 -14.25 -5.67 15.04
N PRO A 18 -15.28 -5.23 15.78
CA PRO A 18 -15.05 -4.45 16.99
C PRO A 18 -14.15 -5.26 17.93
N ASN A 19 -13.09 -4.63 18.41
CA ASN A 19 -12.11 -5.19 19.36
C ASN A 19 -11.13 -6.23 18.79
N VAL A 20 -11.04 -6.43 17.47
CA VAL A 20 -9.95 -7.23 16.89
C VAL A 20 -8.74 -6.36 16.65
N LYS A 21 -7.62 -6.72 17.29
CA LYS A 21 -6.32 -6.09 17.05
C LYS A 21 -5.78 -6.55 15.69
N ASN A 22 -5.09 -5.66 14.99
CA ASN A 22 -4.38 -6.03 13.77
C ASN A 22 -3.43 -7.19 14.05
N ILE A 23 -3.47 -8.19 13.17
CA ILE A 23 -2.57 -9.35 13.22
C ILE A 23 -1.42 -9.05 12.28
N ALA A 24 -0.19 -9.26 12.75
CA ALA A 24 1.00 -9.32 11.93
C ALA A 24 1.51 -10.76 11.93
N LEU A 25 1.51 -11.40 10.77
CA LEU A 25 1.98 -12.77 10.58
C LEU A 25 3.33 -12.75 9.86
N TYR A 26 4.32 -13.38 10.48
CA TYR A 26 5.66 -13.56 9.93
C TYR A 26 5.77 -14.98 9.38
N ASP A 27 5.81 -15.11 8.05
CA ASP A 27 5.93 -16.39 7.35
C ASP A 27 7.36 -16.54 6.79
N TYR A 28 8.08 -17.54 7.28
CA TYR A 28 9.47 -17.80 6.90
C TYR A 28 9.53 -18.85 5.79
N GLN A 29 9.91 -18.41 4.60
CA GLN A 29 9.93 -19.23 3.38
C GLN A 29 11.34 -19.33 2.81
N ASN A 30 11.64 -20.43 2.12
CA ASN A 30 12.93 -20.58 1.45
C ASN A 30 13.05 -19.83 0.12
N SER A 31 11.97 -19.16 -0.32
CA SER A 31 11.92 -18.45 -1.58
C SER A 31 11.18 -17.11 -1.48
N ARG A 32 11.44 -16.24 -2.48
CA ARG A 32 10.63 -15.04 -2.79
C ARG A 32 9.73 -15.25 -4.01
N ALA A 33 9.65 -16.47 -4.51
CA ALA A 33 8.88 -16.79 -5.70
C ALA A 33 7.38 -16.56 -5.47
N ARG A 34 6.66 -16.38 -6.58
CA ARG A 34 5.20 -16.24 -6.62
C ARG A 34 4.45 -17.37 -5.90
N ALA A 35 5.01 -18.58 -5.86
CA ALA A 35 4.40 -19.71 -5.15
C ALA A 35 4.12 -19.37 -3.67
N CYS A 36 5.00 -18.64 -2.99
CA CYS A 36 4.83 -18.33 -1.56
C CYS A 36 3.53 -17.55 -1.26
N PRO A 37 3.26 -16.38 -1.88
CA PRO A 37 2.01 -15.67 -1.64
C PRO A 37 0.80 -16.38 -2.25
N VAL A 38 0.95 -17.18 -3.31
CA VAL A 38 -0.16 -17.99 -3.84
C VAL A 38 -0.61 -19.03 -2.81
N ASP A 39 0.33 -19.80 -2.27
CA ASP A 39 0.04 -20.86 -1.30
C ASP A 39 -0.51 -20.27 0.01
N PHE A 40 0.02 -19.13 0.46
CA PHE A 40 -0.45 -18.45 1.67
C PHE A 40 -1.85 -17.84 1.51
N LEU A 41 -2.10 -17.12 0.41
CA LEU A 41 -3.36 -16.41 0.22
C LEU A 41 -4.51 -17.36 -0.13
N GLY A 42 -4.23 -18.50 -0.78
CA GLY A 42 -5.24 -19.48 -1.17
C GLY A 42 -6.42 -18.82 -1.88
N ASP A 43 -7.62 -19.00 -1.34
CA ASP A 43 -8.87 -18.45 -1.87
C ASP A 43 -9.23 -17.06 -1.34
N TYR A 44 -8.28 -16.34 -0.72
CA TYR A 44 -8.52 -14.99 -0.21
C TYR A 44 -9.05 -14.07 -1.32
N ASN A 45 -10.21 -13.44 -1.06
CA ASN A 45 -10.87 -12.53 -1.97
C ASN A 45 -11.15 -11.21 -1.25
N GLY A 46 -10.45 -10.15 -1.68
CA GLY A 46 -10.49 -8.84 -1.03
C GLY A 46 -9.36 -7.94 -1.52
N TYR A 47 -9.12 -6.85 -0.80
CA TYR A 47 -8.05 -5.92 -1.11
C TYR A 47 -6.70 -6.44 -0.60
N LEU A 48 -5.73 -6.60 -1.51
CA LEU A 48 -4.35 -6.94 -1.17
C LEU A 48 -3.45 -5.72 -1.40
N GLN A 49 -3.06 -5.04 -0.32
CA GLN A 49 -2.11 -3.93 -0.41
C GLN A 49 -0.66 -4.44 -0.39
N THR A 50 0.09 -4.17 -1.45
CA THR A 50 1.47 -4.65 -1.60
C THR A 50 2.47 -3.51 -1.85
N ASP A 51 3.76 -3.81 -1.73
CA ASP A 51 4.84 -2.89 -2.09
C ASP A 51 5.05 -2.72 -3.60
N GLY A 52 4.29 -3.45 -4.43
CA GLY A 52 4.46 -3.51 -5.88
C GLY A 52 5.53 -4.51 -6.33
N TYR A 53 5.89 -5.49 -5.50
CA TYR A 53 6.76 -6.59 -5.93
C TYR A 53 6.07 -7.50 -6.95
N ALA A 54 6.77 -7.84 -8.03
CA ALA A 54 6.22 -8.57 -9.17
C ALA A 54 5.64 -9.97 -8.84
N ALA A 55 6.00 -10.55 -7.69
CA ALA A 55 5.40 -11.81 -7.25
C ALA A 55 3.87 -11.70 -7.03
N TYR A 56 3.35 -10.50 -6.78
CA TYR A 56 1.93 -10.24 -6.56
C TYR A 56 1.13 -9.95 -7.86
N ASP A 57 1.81 -9.74 -8.99
CA ASP A 57 1.17 -9.26 -10.21
C ASP A 57 0.21 -10.30 -10.79
N GLY A 58 -1.08 -9.99 -10.92
CA GLY A 58 -2.06 -10.92 -11.50
C GLY A 58 -2.37 -12.13 -10.61
N LEU A 59 -2.18 -12.03 -9.28
CA LEU A 59 -2.81 -12.97 -8.35
C LEU A 59 -4.32 -12.96 -8.59
N HIS A 60 -4.92 -14.15 -8.66
CA HIS A 60 -6.36 -14.32 -8.90
C HIS A 60 -7.15 -13.98 -7.63
N HIS A 61 -8.43 -13.61 -7.78
CA HIS A 61 -9.38 -13.33 -6.69
C HIS A 61 -9.11 -12.09 -5.82
N VAL A 62 -7.93 -11.47 -5.91
CA VAL A 62 -7.61 -10.27 -5.14
C VAL A 62 -7.76 -8.99 -5.96
N THR A 63 -8.18 -7.92 -5.28
CA THR A 63 -8.06 -6.55 -5.79
C THR A 63 -6.71 -6.00 -5.35
N ASN A 64 -5.75 -5.92 -6.29
CA ASN A 64 -4.41 -5.41 -6.00
C ASN A 64 -4.42 -3.90 -5.72
N VAL A 65 -3.84 -3.50 -4.57
CA VAL A 65 -3.70 -2.10 -4.16
C VAL A 65 -2.21 -1.77 -3.94
N GLY A 66 -1.72 -0.72 -4.60
CA GLY A 66 -0.33 -0.30 -4.44
C GLY A 66 -0.11 0.50 -3.15
N CYS A 67 0.92 0.16 -2.37
CA CYS A 67 1.29 0.92 -1.19
C CYS A 67 1.89 2.29 -1.56
N LEU A 68 1.17 3.36 -1.24
CA LEU A 68 1.57 4.73 -1.58
C LEU A 68 2.90 5.14 -0.92
N ALA A 69 3.23 4.61 0.26
CA ALA A 69 4.52 4.84 0.90
C ALA A 69 5.69 4.26 0.08
N HIS A 70 5.51 3.09 -0.53
CA HIS A 70 6.49 2.47 -1.43
C HIS A 70 6.64 3.29 -2.72
N ALA A 71 5.52 3.71 -3.33
CA ALA A 71 5.55 4.58 -4.50
C ALA A 71 6.29 5.90 -4.21
N ARG A 72 6.00 6.56 -3.08
CA ARG A 72 6.67 7.79 -2.65
C ARG A 72 8.19 7.61 -2.53
N ARG A 73 8.67 6.49 -1.98
CA ARG A 73 10.12 6.21 -1.87
C ARG A 73 10.81 6.23 -3.23
N LYS A 74 10.19 5.63 -4.26
CA LYS A 74 10.75 5.63 -5.62
C LYS A 74 10.87 7.03 -6.20
N PHE A 75 9.88 7.91 -5.98
CA PHE A 75 10.00 9.32 -6.38
C PHE A 75 11.05 10.09 -5.58
N MET A 76 11.21 9.79 -4.30
CA MET A 76 12.31 10.35 -3.50
C MET A 76 13.68 9.93 -4.04
N ASP A 77 13.86 8.67 -4.40
CA ASP A 77 15.11 8.18 -4.97
C ASP A 77 15.40 8.82 -6.33
N ALA A 78 14.38 8.96 -7.19
CA ALA A 78 14.50 9.71 -8.45
C ALA A 78 14.88 11.19 -8.20
N LYS A 79 14.32 11.83 -7.17
CA LYS A 79 14.69 13.20 -6.78
C LYS A 79 16.14 13.30 -6.31
N LYS A 80 16.67 12.31 -5.57
CA LYS A 80 18.09 12.31 -5.15
C LYS A 80 19.05 12.24 -6.33
N LEU A 81 18.65 11.55 -7.41
CA LEU A 81 19.41 11.47 -8.66
C LEU A 81 19.27 12.73 -9.52
N GLN A 82 18.31 13.61 -9.22
CA GLN A 82 18.13 14.88 -9.91
C GLN A 82 19.26 15.85 -9.53
N GLY A 83 19.82 16.55 -10.52
CA GLY A 83 20.86 17.55 -10.28
C GLY A 83 20.39 18.67 -9.34
N LYS A 84 21.29 19.16 -8.49
CA LYS A 84 21.00 20.25 -7.52
C LYS A 84 20.37 21.46 -8.20
N GLY A 85 19.36 22.05 -7.56
CA GLY A 85 18.67 23.26 -8.03
C GLY A 85 17.67 23.05 -9.17
N LYS A 86 17.51 21.83 -9.68
CA LYS A 86 16.50 21.52 -10.69
C LYS A 86 15.20 21.10 -10.01
N SER A 87 14.06 21.49 -10.60
CA SER A 87 12.74 20.95 -10.28
C SER A 87 12.31 20.04 -11.43
N GLY A 88 11.73 18.88 -11.11
CA GLY A 88 11.42 17.85 -12.10
C GLY A 88 10.12 17.11 -11.85
N LYS A 89 9.89 16.06 -12.65
CA LYS A 89 8.69 15.21 -12.51
C LYS A 89 8.59 14.56 -11.13
N ALA A 90 9.73 14.20 -10.53
CA ALA A 90 9.79 13.65 -9.17
C ALA A 90 9.26 14.65 -8.13
N ASP A 91 9.67 15.93 -8.20
CA ASP A 91 9.15 16.98 -7.30
C ASP A 91 7.65 17.18 -7.45
N LYS A 92 7.15 17.21 -8.69
CA LYS A 92 5.70 17.32 -8.97
C LYS A 92 4.93 16.14 -8.37
N ALA A 93 5.42 14.92 -8.51
CA ALA A 93 4.79 13.74 -7.93
C ALA A 93 4.81 13.79 -6.39
N LEU A 94 5.94 14.16 -5.79
CA LEU A 94 6.07 14.29 -4.34
C LEU A 94 5.17 15.38 -3.77
N ALA A 95 5.02 16.51 -4.46
CA ALA A 95 4.10 17.59 -4.07
C ALA A 95 2.64 17.11 -4.10
N LYS A 96 2.22 16.35 -5.11
CA LYS A 96 0.88 15.74 -5.17
C LYS A 96 0.65 14.76 -4.01
N ILE A 97 1.63 13.89 -3.74
CA ILE A 97 1.55 12.93 -2.61
C ILE A 97 1.46 13.69 -1.28
N GLN A 98 2.22 14.77 -1.10
CA GLN A 98 2.16 15.59 0.09
C GLN A 98 0.80 16.26 0.27
N LYS A 99 0.19 16.78 -0.80
CA LYS A 99 -1.18 17.32 -0.75
C LYS A 99 -2.16 16.25 -0.29
N LEU A 100 -2.07 15.04 -0.86
CA LEU A 100 -2.92 13.91 -0.47
C LEU A 100 -2.74 13.55 1.01
N TYR A 101 -1.51 13.45 1.51
CA TYR A 101 -1.25 13.22 2.93
C TYR A 101 -1.84 14.31 3.84
N GLY A 102 -1.85 15.56 3.39
CA GLY A 102 -2.54 16.65 4.09
C GLY A 102 -4.04 16.40 4.21
N ILE A 103 -4.68 15.94 3.13
CA ILE A 103 -6.10 15.55 3.13
C ILE A 103 -6.34 14.38 4.10
N GLU A 104 -5.53 13.31 4.01
CA GLU A 104 -5.65 12.14 4.90
C GLU A 104 -5.51 12.49 6.38
N SER A 105 -4.56 13.38 6.70
CA SER A 105 -4.30 13.82 8.06
C SER A 105 -5.46 14.63 8.62
N ARG A 106 -6.05 15.52 7.82
CA ARG A 106 -7.22 16.34 8.22
C ARG A 106 -8.46 15.48 8.43
N LEU A 107 -8.66 14.45 7.61
CA LEU A 107 -9.85 13.60 7.62
C LEU A 107 -9.65 12.30 8.41
N LYS A 108 -8.72 12.29 9.37
CA LYS A 108 -8.47 11.11 10.20
C LYS A 108 -9.73 10.78 11.00
N GLY A 109 -10.25 9.56 10.81
CA GLY A 109 -11.46 9.08 11.47
C GLY A 109 -12.76 9.42 10.73
N ALA A 110 -12.70 10.19 9.63
CA ALA A 110 -13.86 10.41 8.77
C ALA A 110 -14.23 9.11 8.02
N PRO A 111 -15.52 8.94 7.64
CA PRO A 111 -15.97 7.83 6.82
C PRO A 111 -15.21 7.71 5.49
N ALA A 112 -15.11 6.49 4.96
CA ALA A 112 -14.40 6.23 3.70
C ALA A 112 -14.94 7.05 2.52
N GLU A 113 -16.27 7.24 2.44
CA GLU A 113 -16.91 8.03 1.38
C GLU A 113 -16.56 9.51 1.45
N GLU A 114 -16.51 10.11 2.65
CA GLU A 114 -16.09 11.50 2.82
C GLU A 114 -14.63 11.69 2.41
N ARG A 115 -13.75 10.78 2.86
CA ARG A 115 -12.33 10.78 2.45
C ARG A 115 -12.20 10.67 0.94
N LYS A 116 -13.02 9.85 0.28
CA LYS A 116 -13.02 9.69 -1.17
C LYS A 116 -13.48 10.96 -1.89
N ALA A 117 -14.56 11.59 -1.45
CA ALA A 117 -15.08 12.82 -2.05
C ALA A 117 -14.02 13.95 -1.98
N GLU A 118 -13.40 14.15 -0.82
CA GLU A 118 -12.38 15.18 -0.60
C GLU A 118 -11.09 14.94 -1.39
N ARG A 119 -10.74 13.68 -1.69
CA ARG A 119 -9.60 13.37 -2.58
C ARG A 119 -9.86 13.74 -4.04
N GLN A 120 -11.13 13.79 -4.43
CA GLN A 120 -11.56 13.98 -5.82
C GLN A 120 -11.98 15.43 -6.13
N ALA A 121 -12.14 16.27 -5.11
CA ALA A 121 -12.38 17.71 -5.22
C ALA A 121 -11.12 18.49 -5.63
#